data_AF-A0AA45C9C9-F1
#
_entry.id   AF-A0AA45C9C9-F1
#
_cell.length_a   1.000
_cell.length_b   1.000
_cell.length_c   1.000
_cell.angle_alpha   90.00
_cell.angle_beta   90.00
_cell.angle_gamma   90.00
#
_symmetry.space_group_name_H-M   'P 1'
#
loop_
_entity.id
_entity.type
_entity.pdbx_description
1 polymer ?
#
loop_
_entity_poly.entity_id
_entity_poly.type
_entity_poly.pdbx_seq_one_letter_code
_entity_poly.pdbx_strand_id
1 'polypeptide(L)'
;MKKILFTSLILIIGIISFSSKFIYVYDGNKMTADMYNVEKFGKISITSDYIILGNSDSSYDSNTVKIPITFPLEEQKYDKINDMINKGYIVKPKEDNKYFKTSMSRNLTVYQIKEIKVNALIKDFLKFMESNNSIFNINDWAVEWIMAIPVD
;
A
#
# COMPACT_ATOMS: atom_id res chain seq x y z
N MET A 1 11.02 -38.14 -7.22
CA MET A 1 9.69 -37.65 -7.66
C MET A 1 9.03 -36.95 -6.49
N LYS A 2 8.32 -35.85 -6.79
CA LYS A 2 7.66 -34.91 -5.88
C LYS A 2 6.62 -35.59 -4.98
N LYS A 3 6.37 -34.99 -3.80
CA LYS A 3 5.06 -34.48 -3.34
C LYS A 3 5.22 -33.87 -1.94
N ILE A 4 5.51 -32.57 -1.88
CA ILE A 4 5.28 -31.77 -0.66
C ILE A 4 3.83 -31.32 -0.76
N LEU A 5 3.01 -31.77 0.18
CA LEU A 5 1.60 -31.43 0.29
C LEU A 5 1.45 -29.93 0.57
N PHE A 6 0.80 -29.21 -0.35
CA PHE A 6 0.23 -27.89 -0.10
C PHE A 6 -0.97 -28.08 0.83
N THR A 7 -0.76 -27.95 2.14
CA THR A 7 -1.86 -27.79 3.09
C THR A 7 -2.41 -26.37 2.96
N SER A 8 -3.61 -26.28 2.37
CA SER A 8 -4.43 -25.08 2.36
C SER A 8 -4.72 -24.66 3.81
N LEU A 9 -4.15 -23.53 4.26
CA LEU A 9 -4.46 -22.94 5.55
C LEU A 9 -5.77 -22.13 5.40
N ILE A 10 -6.89 -22.78 5.68
CA ILE A 10 -8.17 -22.09 5.93
C ILE A 10 -8.04 -21.52 7.35
N LEU A 11 -7.71 -20.23 7.46
CA LEU A 11 -7.61 -19.54 8.73
C LEU A 11 -9.02 -19.14 9.18
N ILE A 12 -9.58 -19.87 10.15
CA ILE A 12 -10.76 -19.43 10.90
C ILE A 12 -10.24 -18.36 11.88
N ILE A 13 -10.34 -17.08 11.49
CA ILE A 13 -9.97 -15.95 12.34
C ILE A 13 -11.07 -15.76 13.38
N GLY A 14 -10.90 -16.40 14.54
CA GLY A 14 -11.66 -16.11 15.73
C GLY A 14 -10.82 -15.31 16.72
N ILE A 15 -10.90 -13.98 16.65
CA ILE A 15 -10.83 -13.00 17.76
C ILE A 15 -11.43 -11.71 17.19
N ILE A 16 -12.64 -11.38 17.64
CA ILE A 16 -13.38 -10.19 17.22
C ILE A 16 -12.85 -9.01 18.05
N SER A 17 -11.93 -8.21 17.50
CA SER A 17 -11.70 -6.86 18.00
C SER A 17 -12.83 -5.96 17.47
N PHE A 18 -13.83 -5.70 18.32
CA PHE A 18 -15.02 -4.88 18.02
C PHE A 18 -14.72 -3.38 17.91
N SER A 19 -13.61 -2.97 17.29
CA SER A 19 -13.37 -1.57 16.96
C SER A 19 -13.55 -1.36 15.47
N SER A 20 -14.55 -0.58 15.08
CA SER A 20 -14.75 -0.22 13.68
C SER A 20 -13.46 0.31 13.07
N LYS A 21 -13.13 -0.17 11.88
CA LYS A 21 -11.90 0.14 11.15
C LYS A 21 -12.14 1.29 10.18
N PHE A 22 -11.29 2.30 10.25
CA PHE A 22 -11.38 3.50 9.41
C PHE A 22 -10.08 3.75 8.66
N ILE A 23 -10.21 4.16 7.40
CA ILE A 23 -9.12 4.78 6.64
C ILE A 23 -9.26 6.28 6.78
N TYR A 24 -8.22 6.93 7.29
CA TYR A 24 -8.14 8.38 7.37
C TYR A 24 -7.28 8.92 6.23
N VAL A 25 -7.78 9.96 5.56
CA VAL A 25 -7.11 10.63 4.44
C VAL A 25 -7.29 12.13 4.59
N TYR A 26 -6.18 12.85 4.65
CA TYR A 26 -6.12 14.30 4.62
C TYR A 26 -5.71 14.78 3.23
N ASP A 27 -6.55 15.59 2.60
CA ASP A 27 -6.22 16.32 1.38
C ASP A 27 -5.76 17.73 1.77
N GLY A 28 -4.44 17.92 1.82
CA GLY A 28 -3.83 19.21 2.15
C GLY A 28 -4.12 20.31 1.13
N ASN A 29 -4.46 19.98 -0.11
CA ASN A 29 -4.80 20.98 -1.12
C ASN A 29 -6.21 21.54 -0.92
N LYS A 30 -7.15 20.68 -0.47
CA LYS A 30 -8.53 21.07 -0.21
C LYS A 30 -8.81 21.43 1.25
N MET A 31 -7.82 21.22 2.13
CA MET A 31 -7.97 21.34 3.59
C MET A 31 -9.13 20.47 4.13
N THR A 32 -9.35 19.31 3.52
CA THR A 32 -10.41 18.37 3.90
C THR A 32 -9.82 17.09 4.45
N ALA A 33 -10.51 16.49 5.41
CA ALA A 33 -10.19 15.17 5.92
C ALA A 33 -11.39 14.25 5.74
N ASP A 34 -11.15 13.07 5.17
CA ASP A 34 -12.14 12.02 4.98
C ASP A 34 -11.84 10.84 5.90
N MET A 35 -12.90 10.25 6.45
CA MET A 35 -12.85 8.99 7.18
C MET A 35 -13.75 7.96 6.51
N TYR A 36 -13.13 6.89 6.00
CA TYR A 36 -13.84 5.80 5.34
C TYR A 36 -13.97 4.62 6.28
N ASN A 37 -15.19 4.30 6.71
CA ASN A 37 -15.45 3.07 7.48
C ASN A 37 -15.30 1.85 6.56
N VAL A 38 -14.26 1.06 6.79
CA VAL A 38 -13.90 -0.12 5.97
C VAL A 38 -14.98 -1.20 6.02
N GLU A 39 -15.67 -1.33 7.15
CA GLU A 39 -16.71 -2.36 7.37
C GLU A 39 -17.96 -2.14 6.51
N LYS A 40 -18.14 -0.94 5.96
CA LYS A 40 -19.23 -0.63 5.03
C LYS A 40 -19.02 -1.19 3.62
N PHE A 41 -17.83 -1.74 3.34
CA PHE A 41 -17.45 -2.22 2.02
C PHE A 41 -17.21 -3.73 2.05
N GLY A 42 -17.70 -4.43 1.03
CA GLY A 42 -17.52 -5.89 0.89
C GLY A 42 -16.22 -6.29 0.18
N LYS A 43 -15.53 -5.33 -0.45
CA LYS A 43 -14.31 -5.56 -1.22
C LYS A 43 -13.31 -4.42 -1.03
N ILE A 44 -12.04 -4.79 -0.88
CA ILE A 44 -10.90 -3.87 -0.85
C ILE A 44 -9.90 -4.33 -1.91
N SER A 45 -9.45 -3.40 -2.76
CA SER A 45 -8.37 -3.64 -3.72
C SER A 45 -7.32 -2.54 -3.57
N ILE A 46 -6.05 -2.95 -3.56
CA ILE A 46 -4.92 -2.03 -3.39
C ILE A 46 -4.07 -2.08 -4.66
N THR A 47 -3.82 -0.92 -5.26
CA THR A 47 -2.90 -0.73 -6.38
C THR A 47 -1.74 0.17 -5.93
N SER A 48 -0.80 0.47 -6.83
CA SER A 48 0.27 1.43 -6.53
C SER A 48 -0.26 2.84 -6.25
N ASP A 49 -1.42 3.17 -6.80
CA ASP A 49 -1.90 4.55 -6.86
C ASP A 49 -3.20 4.77 -6.09
N TYR A 50 -3.95 3.69 -5.79
CA TYR A 50 -5.23 3.77 -5.11
C TYR A 50 -5.47 2.64 -4.11
N ILE A 51 -6.21 2.96 -3.04
CA ILE A 51 -7.04 1.99 -2.33
C ILE A 51 -8.47 2.14 -2.85
N ILE A 52 -9.04 1.02 -3.29
CA ILE A 52 -10.37 0.96 -3.89
C ILE A 52 -11.27 0.18 -2.94
N LEU A 53 -12.29 0.85 -2.43
CA LEU A 53 -13.33 0.26 -1.58
C LEU A 53 -14.59 0.09 -2.43
N GLY A 54 -15.17 -1.11 -2.43
CA GLY A 54 -16.38 -1.42 -3.21
C GLY A 54 -17.27 -2.44 -2.50
N ASN A 55 -18.46 -2.69 -3.04
CA ASN A 55 -19.37 -3.69 -2.48
C ASN A 55 -19.01 -5.09 -2.98
N SER A 56 -19.40 -6.11 -2.22
CA SER A 56 -19.27 -7.52 -2.62
C SER A 56 -20.23 -7.88 -3.77
N ASP A 57 -21.39 -7.23 -3.79
CA ASP A 57 -22.51 -7.55 -4.67
C ASP A 57 -22.95 -6.32 -5.48
N SER A 58 -22.38 -6.12 -6.67
CA SER A 58 -23.18 -5.75 -7.84
C SER A 58 -22.31 -5.65 -9.10
N SER A 59 -22.84 -6.21 -10.18
CA SER A 59 -22.38 -6.06 -11.56
C SER A 59 -22.60 -4.65 -12.13
N TYR A 60 -23.08 -3.69 -11.31
CA TYR A 60 -23.42 -2.31 -11.64
C TYR A 60 -23.17 -1.38 -10.43
N ASP A 61 -21.95 -1.37 -9.88
CA ASP A 61 -21.68 -0.77 -8.57
C ASP A 61 -21.42 0.75 -8.66
N SER A 62 -22.36 1.57 -8.19
CA SER A 62 -22.25 3.04 -8.11
C SER A 62 -21.49 3.53 -6.85
N ASN A 63 -21.20 2.66 -5.89
CA ASN A 63 -20.63 3.04 -4.58
C ASN A 63 -19.16 2.60 -4.42
N THR A 64 -18.37 2.71 -5.49
CA THR A 64 -16.92 2.52 -5.40
C THR A 64 -16.25 3.82 -4.95
N VAL A 65 -15.48 3.74 -3.87
CA VAL A 65 -14.61 4.84 -3.42
C VAL A 65 -13.18 4.54 -3.85
N LYS A 66 -12.55 5.51 -4.52
CA LYS A 66 -11.12 5.46 -4.88
C LYS A 66 -10.36 6.47 -4.04
N ILE A 67 -9.54 5.97 -3.12
CA ILE A 67 -8.69 6.77 -2.25
C ILE A 67 -7.31 6.87 -2.91
N PRO A 68 -6.87 8.06 -3.36
CA PRO A 68 -5.53 8.23 -3.92
C PRO A 68 -4.47 8.07 -2.82
N ILE A 69 -3.39 7.35 -3.15
CA ILE A 69 -2.25 7.09 -2.25
C ILE A 69 -0.90 7.44 -2.88
N THR A 70 -0.90 8.05 -4.06
CA THR A 70 0.29 8.59 -4.72
C THR A 70 0.27 10.11 -4.57
N PHE A 71 1.40 10.67 -4.15
CA PHE A 71 1.56 12.10 -3.89
C PHE A 71 2.56 12.71 -4.89
N PRO A 72 2.50 14.03 -5.17
CA PRO A 72 3.38 14.67 -6.15
C PRO A 72 4.88 14.44 -5.90
N LEU A 73 5.31 14.44 -4.63
CA LEU A 73 6.70 14.15 -4.28
C LEU A 73 7.11 12.72 -4.61
N GLU A 74 6.18 11.77 -4.53
CA GLU A 74 6.42 10.38 -4.95
C GLU A 74 6.66 10.30 -6.46
N GLU A 75 5.85 11.00 -7.26
CA GLU A 75 5.97 11.06 -8.71
C GLU A 75 7.30 11.68 -9.14
N GLN A 76 7.71 12.79 -8.52
CA GLN A 76 9.00 13.42 -8.77
C GLN A 76 10.17 12.45 -8.52
N LYS A 77 10.08 11.62 -7.49
CA LYS A 77 11.09 10.59 -7.22
C LYS A 77 11.09 9.49 -8.28
N TYR A 78 9.92 9.08 -8.77
CA TYR A 78 9.83 8.12 -9.88
C TYR A 78 10.44 8.67 -11.17
N ASP A 79 10.18 9.93 -11.49
CA ASP A 79 10.77 10.58 -12.65
C ASP A 79 12.30 10.65 -12.55
N LYS A 80 12.82 10.99 -11.36
CA LYS A 80 14.26 10.99 -11.09
C LYS A 80 14.88 9.60 -11.24
N ILE A 81 14.22 8.54 -10.77
CA ILE A 81 14.69 7.16 -10.95
C ILE A 81 14.74 6.78 -12.42
N ASN A 82 13.70 7.10 -13.19
CA ASN A 82 13.67 6.84 -14.63
C ASN A 82 14.80 7.60 -15.36
N ASP A 83 15.02 8.87 -15.03
CA ASP A 83 16.13 9.66 -15.59
C ASP A 83 17.51 9.07 -15.26
N MET A 84 17.72 8.65 -14.00
CA MET A 84 18.95 7.97 -13.59
C MET A 84 19.18 6.68 -14.39
N ILE A 85 18.15 5.83 -14.53
CA ILE A 85 18.26 4.58 -15.30
C ILE A 85 18.55 4.86 -16.78
N ASN A 86 17.89 5.85 -17.38
CA ASN A 86 18.10 6.24 -18.77
C ASN A 86 19.53 6.76 -19.02
N LYS A 87 20.14 7.38 -18.01
CA LYS A 87 21.55 7.81 -18.02
C LYS A 87 22.53 6.69 -17.67
N GLY A 88 22.07 5.46 -17.45
CA GLY A 88 22.90 4.29 -17.13
C GLY A 88 23.30 4.18 -15.66
N TYR A 89 22.71 4.98 -14.76
CA TYR A 89 22.95 4.87 -13.33
C TYR A 89 22.16 3.71 -12.72
N ILE A 90 22.76 3.08 -11.72
CA ILE A 90 22.12 2.04 -10.92
C ILE A 90 21.48 2.68 -9.69
N VAL A 91 20.18 2.43 -9.49
CA VAL A 91 19.46 2.79 -8.27
C VAL A 91 19.39 1.57 -7.35
N LYS A 92 19.80 1.71 -6.08
CA LYS A 92 19.76 0.64 -5.07
C LYS A 92 18.99 1.09 -3.83
N PRO A 93 18.40 0.15 -3.07
CA PRO A 93 17.85 0.46 -1.75
C PRO A 93 18.85 1.10 -0.80
N LYS A 94 18.37 1.93 0.13
CA LYS A 94 19.13 2.35 1.32
C LYS A 94 19.22 1.17 2.31
N GLU A 95 20.37 0.98 2.97
CA GLU A 95 20.67 -0.25 3.73
C GLU A 95 19.70 -0.53 4.88
N ASP A 96 19.22 0.51 5.55
CA ASP A 96 18.33 0.40 6.71
C ASP A 96 16.84 0.55 6.39
N ASN A 97 16.46 0.40 5.12
CA ASN A 97 15.11 0.68 4.70
C ASN A 97 14.14 -0.47 5.00
N LYS A 98 13.11 -0.23 5.83
CA LYS A 98 12.13 -1.25 6.24
C LYS A 98 11.36 -1.91 5.08
N TYR A 99 11.19 -1.23 3.94
CA TYR A 99 10.44 -1.77 2.81
C TYR A 99 11.31 -2.53 1.81
N PHE A 100 12.55 -2.11 1.62
CA PHE A 100 13.42 -2.63 0.56
C PHE A 100 14.43 -3.70 1.03
N LYS A 101 14.38 -4.16 2.29
CA LYS A 101 15.35 -5.12 2.86
C LYS A 101 15.56 -6.38 1.99
N THR A 102 14.50 -6.90 1.39
CA THR A 102 14.56 -8.11 0.53
C THR A 102 15.14 -7.84 -0.86
N SER A 103 15.31 -6.58 -1.23
CA SER A 103 15.77 -6.14 -2.55
C SER A 103 17.16 -5.50 -2.52
N MET A 104 17.88 -5.59 -1.39
CA MET A 104 19.21 -4.98 -1.19
C MET A 104 20.24 -5.29 -2.28
N SER A 105 20.17 -6.49 -2.87
CA SER A 105 21.07 -6.92 -3.95
C SER A 105 20.57 -6.56 -5.36
N ARG A 106 19.35 -6.03 -5.49
CA ARG A 106 18.70 -5.76 -6.78
C ARG A 106 18.81 -4.28 -7.14
N ASN A 107 19.04 -4.02 -8.43
CA ASN A 107 18.83 -2.71 -9.00
C ASN A 107 17.33 -2.44 -9.04
N LEU A 108 16.91 -1.23 -8.66
CA LEU A 108 15.52 -0.83 -8.60
C LEU A 108 15.10 -0.07 -9.87
N THR A 109 14.00 -0.51 -10.46
CA THR A 109 13.21 0.26 -11.43
C THR A 109 11.97 0.84 -10.77
N VAL A 110 11.33 1.85 -11.39
CA VAL A 110 10.04 2.37 -10.91
C VAL A 110 8.99 1.27 -10.80
N TYR A 111 8.97 0.34 -11.76
CA TYR A 111 8.08 -0.83 -11.72
C TYR A 111 8.27 -1.66 -10.44
N GLN A 112 9.51 -2.02 -10.11
CA GLN A 112 9.81 -2.80 -8.91
C GLN A 112 9.48 -2.03 -7.63
N ILE A 113 9.73 -0.73 -7.61
CA ILE A 113 9.38 0.12 -6.46
C ILE A 113 7.87 0.14 -6.26
N LYS A 114 7.07 0.26 -7.33
CA LYS A 114 5.60 0.18 -7.27
C LYS A 114 5.11 -1.19 -6.80
N GLU A 115 5.72 -2.29 -7.24
CA GLU A 115 5.39 -3.63 -6.71
C GLU A 115 5.69 -3.75 -5.21
N ILE A 116 6.84 -3.22 -4.76
CA ILE A 116 7.20 -3.20 -3.34
C ILE A 116 6.20 -2.34 -2.55
N LYS A 117 5.77 -1.19 -3.09
CA LYS A 117 4.73 -0.32 -2.49
C LYS A 117 3.46 -1.11 -2.21
N VAL A 118 2.93 -1.80 -3.23
CA VAL A 118 1.69 -2.56 -3.14
C VAL A 118 1.81 -3.66 -2.08
N ASN A 119 2.89 -4.44 -2.12
CA ASN A 119 3.11 -5.51 -1.15
C ASN A 119 3.27 -4.99 0.29
N ALA A 120 3.98 -3.88 0.47
CA ALA A 120 4.14 -3.23 1.77
C ALA A 120 2.81 -2.73 2.31
N LEU A 121 2.03 -2.04 1.47
CA LEU A 121 0.73 -1.50 1.85
C LEU A 121 -0.26 -2.61 2.20
N ILE A 122 -0.35 -3.66 1.39
CA ILE A 122 -1.20 -4.83 1.69
C ILE A 122 -0.81 -5.43 3.04
N LYS A 123 0.48 -5.65 3.28
CA LYS A 123 0.96 -6.25 4.52
C LYS A 123 0.63 -5.39 5.74
N ASP A 124 0.87 -4.08 5.68
CA ASP A 124 0.61 -3.18 6.81
C ASP A 124 -0.89 -2.94 7.00
N PHE A 125 -1.67 -2.92 5.92
CA PHE A 125 -3.12 -2.83 5.98
C PHE A 125 -3.75 -4.08 6.62
N LEU A 126 -3.30 -5.28 6.26
CA LEU A 126 -3.76 -6.52 6.89
C LEU A 126 -3.44 -6.55 8.39
N LYS A 127 -2.21 -6.18 8.78
CA LYS A 127 -1.86 -6.04 10.20
C LYS A 127 -2.76 -5.04 10.92
N PHE A 128 -3.08 -3.92 10.28
CA PHE A 128 -4.01 -2.94 10.82
C PHE A 128 -5.40 -3.55 11.06
N MET A 129 -5.93 -4.29 10.08
CA MET A 129 -7.22 -4.98 10.20
C MET A 129 -7.24 -5.96 11.38
N GLU A 130 -6.13 -6.66 11.62
CA GLU A 130 -5.98 -7.62 12.73
C GLU A 130 -5.66 -6.97 14.09
N SER A 131 -5.18 -5.71 14.10
CA SER A 131 -4.77 -5.02 15.33
C SER A 131 -5.94 -4.46 16.14
N ASN A 132 -5.65 -3.86 17.30
CA ASN A 132 -6.61 -3.07 18.08
C ASN A 132 -6.70 -1.60 17.62
N ASN A 133 -5.93 -1.19 16.61
CA ASN A 133 -5.99 0.17 16.09
C ASN A 133 -7.28 0.34 15.28
N SER A 134 -7.98 1.46 15.47
CA SER A 134 -9.21 1.78 14.73
C SER A 134 -8.96 2.61 13.47
N ILE A 135 -7.82 3.30 13.37
CA ILE A 135 -7.52 4.22 12.26
C ILE A 135 -6.24 3.79 11.53
N PHE A 136 -6.33 3.70 10.20
CA PHE A 136 -5.20 3.63 9.28
C PHE A 136 -5.00 5.00 8.62
N ASN A 137 -3.95 5.72 9.01
CA ASN A 137 -3.64 7.03 8.44
C ASN A 137 -2.82 6.87 7.14
N ILE A 138 -3.46 7.16 6.01
CA ILE A 138 -2.82 7.05 4.69
C ILE A 138 -1.71 8.07 4.50
N ASN A 139 -1.87 9.27 5.03
CA ASN A 139 -0.87 10.33 4.88
C ASN A 139 0.42 9.97 5.60
N ASP A 140 0.34 9.47 6.83
CA ASP A 140 1.52 9.06 7.59
C ASP A 140 2.24 7.91 6.88
N TRP A 141 1.49 6.89 6.43
CA TRP A 141 2.06 5.76 5.70
C TRP A 141 2.73 6.20 4.38
N ALA A 142 2.09 7.11 3.65
CA ALA A 142 2.63 7.62 2.39
C ALA A 142 3.89 8.46 2.59
N VAL A 143 3.95 9.29 3.64
CA VAL A 143 5.18 10.03 3.98
C VAL A 143 6.32 9.07 4.28
N GLU A 144 6.09 8.04 5.08
CA GLU A 144 7.10 7.01 5.36
C GLU A 144 7.56 6.29 4.08
N TRP A 145 6.62 5.97 3.17
CA TRP A 145 6.91 5.36 1.88
C TRP A 145 7.76 6.27 0.99
N ILE A 146 7.39 7.54 0.83
CA ILE A 146 8.10 8.51 -0.01
C ILE A 146 9.53 8.73 0.48
N MET A 147 9.72 8.80 1.80
CA MET A 147 11.05 8.92 2.41
C MET A 147 11.89 7.66 2.21
N ALA A 148 11.24 6.51 2.04
CA ALA A 148 11.92 5.25 1.77
C ALA A 148 12.40 5.10 0.32
N ILE A 149 11.84 5.82 -0.65
CA ILE A 149 12.31 5.75 -2.04
C ILE A 149 13.77 6.24 -2.09
N PRO A 150 14.71 5.49 -2.69
CA PRO A 150 16.15 5.72 -2.54
C PRO A 150 16.69 6.77 -3.51
N VAL A 151 15.95 7.86 -3.68
CA VAL A 151 16.39 9.08 -4.34
C VAL A 151 15.88 10.27 -3.53
N ASP A 152 16.67 11.32 -3.49
CA ASP A 152 16.31 12.57 -2.82
C ASP A 152 15.47 13.47 -3.72
#